data_AF-A0A2E4PJR8-F1
#
_entry.id   AF-A0A2E4PJR8-F1
#
_cell.length_a   1.000
_cell.length_b   1.000
_cell.length_c   1.000
_cell.angle_alpha   90.00
_cell.angle_beta   90.00
_cell.angle_gamma   90.00
#
_symmetry.space_group_name_H-M   'P 1'
#
loop_
_entity.id
_entity.type
_entity.pdbx_description
1 polymer ?
#
loop_
_entity_poly.entity_id
_entity_poly.type
_entity_poly.pdbx_seq_one_letter_code
_entity_poly.pdbx_strand_id
1 'polypeptide(L)'
;MDWRINSSHKRGLRKSAKEVLEHTDDLKKTAKNADELKQIDEVIEHLYKVAEETSDYSSRFAKKVLKNLDQVSSKIKNYESSIQKLKYEEGMLLNNAKKIEIKKVTQKKESSINWGHISDEKFVRSIITHNHPNGSGLSLADIKMFIGTRLSEVRAVTPKGTVYSMKNKGITD
;
A
#
# COMPACT_ATOMS: atom_id res chain seq x y z
N MET A 1 -14.91 -9.60 -19.30
CA MET A 1 -14.36 -10.78 -18.60
C MET A 1 -13.26 -10.27 -17.69
N ASP A 2 -13.47 -10.36 -16.38
CA ASP A 2 -12.74 -9.61 -15.34
C ASP A 2 -12.01 -10.62 -14.44
N TRP A 3 -10.68 -10.72 -14.55
CA TRP A 3 -9.87 -11.60 -13.68
C TRP A 3 -9.47 -10.81 -12.43
N ARG A 4 -10.30 -10.91 -11.38
CA ARG A 4 -10.03 -10.33 -10.05
C ARG A 4 -9.42 -11.39 -9.13
N ILE A 5 -8.12 -11.28 -8.80
CA ILE A 5 -7.54 -12.08 -7.71
C ILE A 5 -8.03 -11.50 -6.36
N ASN A 6 -9.04 -12.16 -5.80
CA ASN A 6 -9.79 -11.75 -4.60
C ASN A 6 -8.91 -11.74 -3.32
N SER A 7 -9.26 -10.97 -2.29
CA SER A 7 -8.51 -10.89 -1.02
C SER A 7 -8.45 -12.23 -0.26
N SER A 8 -9.46 -13.09 -0.45
CA SER A 8 -9.44 -14.49 -0.01
C SER A 8 -8.49 -15.36 -0.83
N HIS A 9 -8.34 -15.08 -2.14
CA HIS A 9 -7.37 -15.76 -3.00
C HIS A 9 -5.94 -15.39 -2.62
N LYS A 10 -5.66 -14.13 -2.22
CA LYS A 10 -4.33 -13.73 -1.74
C LYS A 10 -3.96 -14.37 -0.39
N ARG A 11 -4.93 -14.54 0.52
CA ARG A 11 -4.73 -15.32 1.75
C ARG A 11 -4.56 -16.81 1.45
N GLY A 12 -5.33 -17.35 0.51
CA GLY A 12 -5.21 -18.72 0.00
C GLY A 12 -3.84 -18.98 -0.61
N LEU A 13 -3.40 -18.14 -1.56
CA LEU A 13 -2.10 -18.21 -2.23
C LEU A 13 -0.92 -18.19 -1.23
N ARG A 14 -1.00 -17.39 -0.18
CA ARG A 14 0.03 -17.37 0.88
C ARG A 14 0.02 -18.62 1.72
N LYS A 15 -1.16 -19.10 2.09
CA LYS A 15 -1.31 -20.35 2.85
C LYS A 15 -0.76 -21.51 2.02
N SER A 16 -1.13 -21.59 0.75
CA SER A 16 -0.63 -22.58 -0.19
C SER A 16 0.87 -22.44 -0.44
N ALA A 17 1.42 -21.23 -0.56
CA ALA A 17 2.87 -21.05 -0.69
C ALA A 17 3.62 -21.54 0.56
N LYS A 18 3.11 -21.29 1.77
CA LYS A 18 3.69 -21.80 3.01
C LYS A 18 3.60 -23.33 3.12
N GLU A 19 2.46 -23.91 2.79
CA GLU A 19 2.26 -25.37 2.76
C GLU A 19 3.22 -26.05 1.77
N VAL A 20 3.46 -25.44 0.60
CA VAL A 20 4.44 -25.97 -0.37
C VAL A 20 5.87 -25.82 0.14
N LEU A 21 6.19 -24.73 0.84
CA LEU A 21 7.53 -24.50 1.42
C LEU A 21 7.90 -25.52 2.52
N GLU A 22 6.91 -26.10 3.21
CA GLU A 22 7.11 -27.15 4.21
C GLU A 22 7.60 -28.49 3.60
N HIS A 23 7.46 -28.66 2.28
CA HIS A 23 7.83 -29.89 1.56
C HIS A 23 8.95 -29.68 0.51
N THR A 24 9.78 -28.66 0.70
CA THR A 24 10.86 -28.29 -0.24
C THR A 24 11.89 -29.40 -0.48
N ASP A 25 12.25 -30.14 0.56
CA ASP A 25 13.19 -31.27 0.43
C ASP A 25 12.63 -32.40 -0.44
N ASP A 26 11.31 -32.62 -0.39
CA ASP A 26 10.66 -33.64 -1.22
C ASP A 26 10.54 -33.18 -2.67
N LEU A 27 10.32 -31.89 -2.93
CA LEU A 27 10.36 -31.32 -4.28
C LEU A 27 11.74 -31.50 -4.92
N LYS A 28 12.82 -31.21 -4.18
CA LYS A 28 14.19 -31.36 -4.69
C LYS A 28 14.55 -32.80 -5.05
N LYS A 29 14.02 -33.78 -4.32
CA LYS A 29 14.20 -35.22 -4.60
C LYS A 29 13.55 -35.66 -5.91
N THR A 30 12.61 -34.90 -6.45
CA THR A 30 11.95 -35.23 -7.74
C THR A 30 12.77 -34.81 -8.96
N ALA A 31 13.80 -33.98 -8.78
CA ALA A 31 14.66 -33.53 -9.86
C ALA A 31 15.46 -34.70 -10.44
N LYS A 32 15.46 -34.83 -11.77
CA LYS A 32 16.18 -35.90 -12.48
C LYS A 32 17.55 -35.46 -12.98
N ASN A 33 17.80 -34.16 -13.02
CA ASN A 33 19.06 -33.56 -13.45
C ASN A 33 19.29 -32.19 -12.78
N ALA A 34 20.49 -31.64 -12.98
CA ALA A 34 20.91 -30.39 -12.36
C ALA A 34 20.11 -29.16 -12.85
N ASP A 35 19.64 -29.16 -14.10
CA ASP A 35 18.85 -28.05 -14.65
C ASP A 35 17.44 -28.01 -14.05
N GLU A 36 16.80 -29.16 -13.86
CA GLU A 36 15.53 -29.29 -13.14
C GLU A 36 15.67 -28.88 -11.68
N LEU A 37 16.77 -29.26 -11.02
CA LEU A 37 17.04 -28.87 -9.64
C LEU A 37 17.15 -27.34 -9.50
N LYS A 38 17.82 -26.68 -10.46
CA LYS A 38 17.94 -25.23 -10.51
C LYS A 38 16.59 -24.53 -10.72
N GLN A 39 15.74 -25.06 -11.61
CA GLN A 39 14.38 -24.54 -11.79
C GLN A 39 13.54 -24.68 -10.52
N ILE A 40 13.67 -25.80 -9.81
CA ILE A 40 13.01 -26.02 -8.51
C ILE A 40 13.49 -24.99 -7.48
N ASP A 41 14.79 -24.72 -7.41
CA ASP A 41 15.34 -23.68 -6.52
C ASP A 41 14.81 -22.28 -6.85
N GLU A 42 14.72 -21.92 -8.13
CA GLU A 42 14.15 -20.64 -8.58
C GLU A 42 12.66 -20.50 -8.20
N VAL A 43 11.89 -21.58 -8.31
CA VAL A 43 10.49 -21.63 -7.88
C VAL A 43 10.37 -21.50 -6.37
N ILE A 44 11.24 -22.16 -5.61
CA ILE A 44 11.28 -22.08 -4.14
C ILE A 44 11.58 -20.64 -3.70
N GLU A 45 12.57 -19.96 -4.30
CA GLU A 45 12.85 -18.55 -4.02
C GLU A 45 11.64 -17.65 -4.29
N HIS A 46 10.92 -17.92 -5.38
CA HIS A 46 9.72 -17.18 -5.71
C HIS A 46 8.62 -17.39 -4.66
N LEU A 47 8.44 -18.63 -4.18
CA LEU A 47 7.49 -18.97 -3.14
C LEU A 47 7.84 -18.32 -1.79
N TYR A 48 9.13 -18.24 -1.44
CA TYR A 48 9.58 -17.46 -0.27
C TYR A 48 9.20 -15.99 -0.38
N LYS A 49 9.43 -15.36 -1.54
CA LYS A 49 9.00 -13.96 -1.78
C LYS A 49 7.48 -13.81 -1.64
N VAL A 50 6.70 -14.75 -2.18
CA VAL A 50 5.23 -14.75 -2.06
C VAL A 50 4.76 -14.96 -0.61
N ALA A 51 5.46 -15.79 0.16
CA ALA A 51 5.17 -16.09 1.55
C ALA A 51 5.58 -14.96 2.52
N GLU A 52 6.67 -14.25 2.22
CA GLU A 52 7.24 -13.16 3.04
C GLU A 52 6.65 -11.78 2.71
N GLU A 53 6.15 -11.53 1.51
CA GLU A 53 5.69 -10.18 1.10
C GLU A 53 4.36 -9.76 1.80
N THR A 54 4.52 -9.18 3.00
CA THR A 54 3.55 -8.24 3.60
C THR A 54 4.15 -7.06 4.33
N SER A 55 5.40 -7.11 4.81
CA SER A 55 6.00 -5.99 5.55
C SER A 55 6.68 -4.95 4.66
N ASP A 56 7.08 -5.30 3.43
CA ASP A 56 8.06 -4.51 2.66
C ASP A 56 7.52 -3.90 1.35
N TYR A 57 6.21 -4.01 1.07
CA TYR A 57 5.62 -3.30 -0.08
C TYR A 57 5.69 -1.78 0.10
N SER A 58 5.59 -1.30 1.34
CA SER A 58 5.72 0.11 1.67
C SER A 58 7.11 0.66 1.38
N SER A 59 8.19 -0.08 1.64
CA SER A 59 9.56 0.43 1.46
C SER A 59 9.95 0.52 -0.03
N ARG A 60 9.39 -0.36 -0.87
CA ARG A 60 9.63 -0.39 -2.32
C ARG A 60 8.94 0.75 -3.08
N PHE A 61 7.72 1.11 -2.68
CA PHE A 61 6.90 2.09 -3.42
C PHE A 61 6.66 3.42 -2.69
N ALA A 62 6.64 3.40 -1.35
CA ALA A 62 6.44 4.60 -0.55
C ALA A 62 7.79 5.18 -0.14
N LYS A 63 8.08 6.39 -0.63
CA LYS A 63 9.28 7.11 -0.21
C LYS A 63 8.98 7.82 1.10
N LYS A 64 9.88 7.66 2.08
CA LYS A 64 9.92 8.55 3.24
C LYS A 64 10.18 9.96 2.73
N VAL A 65 9.30 10.89 3.06
CA VAL A 65 9.40 12.28 2.61
C VAL A 65 10.41 13.02 3.48
N LEU A 66 11.39 13.66 2.85
CA LEU A 66 12.28 14.60 3.52
C LEU A 66 11.56 15.92 3.71
N LYS A 67 11.46 16.41 4.96
CA LYS A 67 10.65 17.60 5.31
C LYS A 67 11.03 18.84 4.48
N ASN A 68 12.31 19.03 4.19
CA ASN A 68 12.83 20.15 3.39
C ASN A 68 12.52 20.03 1.89
N LEU A 69 12.17 18.85 1.38
CA LEU A 69 11.81 18.61 -0.02
C LEU A 69 10.29 18.42 -0.22
N ASP A 70 9.51 18.51 0.86
CA ASP A 70 8.07 18.27 0.80
C ASP A 70 7.32 19.49 0.26
N GLN A 71 6.97 19.45 -1.03
CA GLN A 71 6.32 20.55 -1.74
C GLN A 71 4.77 20.54 -1.68
N VAL A 72 4.15 19.70 -0.85
CA VAL A 72 2.69 19.74 -0.68
C VAL A 72 2.24 21.03 0.02
N SER A 73 0.99 21.42 -0.21
CA SER A 73 0.40 22.62 0.38
C SER A 73 0.43 22.61 1.91
N SER A 74 0.46 23.80 2.53
CA SER A 74 0.32 23.97 3.98
C SER A 74 -0.97 23.34 4.54
N LYS A 75 -2.04 23.30 3.74
CA LYS A 75 -3.30 22.65 4.12
C LYS A 75 -3.12 21.14 4.41
N ILE A 76 -2.32 20.43 3.60
CA ILE A 76 -1.98 19.02 3.83
C ILE A 76 -1.14 18.88 5.10
N LYS A 77 -0.07 19.67 5.23
CA LYS A 77 0.86 19.60 6.38
C LYS A 77 0.16 19.88 7.71
N ASN A 78 -0.72 20.89 7.73
CA ASN A 78 -1.50 21.25 8.90
C ASN A 78 -2.50 20.13 9.25
N TYR A 79 -3.12 19.52 8.25
CA TYR A 79 -4.03 18.40 8.47
C TYR A 79 -3.29 17.18 9.02
N GLU A 80 -2.19 16.75 8.40
CA GLU A 80 -1.31 15.66 8.86
C GLU A 80 -0.91 15.88 10.34
N SER A 81 -0.48 17.09 10.69
CA SER A 81 -0.11 17.44 12.06
C SER A 81 -1.27 17.32 13.06
N SER A 82 -2.50 17.60 12.62
CA SER A 82 -3.70 17.49 13.45
C SER A 82 -4.16 16.04 13.70
N ILE A 83 -3.86 15.12 12.77
CA ILE A 83 -4.31 13.72 12.84
C ILE A 83 -3.22 12.74 13.31
N GLN A 84 -1.93 13.11 13.26
CA GLN A 84 -0.83 12.16 13.48
C GLN A 84 -0.86 11.44 14.85
N LYS A 85 -1.44 12.07 15.87
CA LYS A 85 -1.52 11.50 17.24
C LYS A 85 -2.84 10.78 17.53
N LEU A 86 -3.76 10.70 16.57
CA LEU A 86 -5.02 9.99 16.74
C LEU A 86 -4.75 8.48 16.89
N LYS A 87 -5.52 7.84 17.77
CA LYS A 87 -5.46 6.39 18.02
C LYS A 87 -6.25 5.56 16.99
N TYR A 88 -6.97 6.22 16.10
CA TYR A 88 -7.72 5.64 14.99
C TYR A 88 -7.27 6.32 13.68
N GLU A 89 -7.58 5.71 12.54
CA GLU A 89 -7.24 6.32 11.26
C GLU A 89 -8.27 7.38 10.84
N GLU A 90 -7.79 8.52 10.36
CA GLU A 90 -8.56 9.61 9.81
C GLU A 90 -7.86 10.19 8.57
N GLY A 91 -8.63 10.52 7.54
CA GLY A 91 -8.09 10.96 6.25
C GLY A 91 -8.73 12.22 5.69
N MET A 92 -8.02 12.83 4.75
CA MET A 92 -8.49 13.92 3.91
C MET A 92 -8.20 13.65 2.43
N LEU A 93 -9.16 14.00 1.58
CA LEU A 93 -9.02 14.09 0.12
C LEU A 93 -9.02 15.58 -0.28
N LEU A 94 -8.01 16.01 -1.02
CA LEU A 94 -7.84 17.40 -1.44
C LEU A 94 -7.59 17.51 -2.95
N ASN A 95 -8.28 18.44 -3.60
CA ASN A 95 -8.00 18.88 -4.96
C ASN A 95 -8.37 20.36 -5.12
N ASN A 96 -7.37 21.24 -5.16
CA ASN A 96 -7.61 22.68 -5.27
C ASN A 96 -8.24 23.07 -6.62
N ALA A 97 -7.81 22.45 -7.72
CA ALA A 97 -8.32 22.75 -9.06
C ALA A 97 -9.80 22.40 -9.20
N LYS A 98 -10.22 21.28 -8.60
CA LYS A 98 -11.62 20.82 -8.57
C LYS A 98 -12.42 21.37 -7.38
N LYS A 99 -11.83 22.22 -6.53
CA LYS A 99 -12.44 22.71 -5.28
C LYS A 99 -12.94 21.58 -4.35
N ILE A 100 -12.22 20.46 -4.30
CA ILE A 100 -12.55 19.31 -3.43
C ILE A 100 -11.74 19.42 -2.14
N GLU A 101 -12.43 19.37 -1.00
CA GLU A 101 -11.83 19.24 0.33
C GLU A 101 -12.77 18.40 1.20
N ILE A 102 -12.48 17.10 1.30
CA ILE A 102 -13.25 16.16 2.13
C ILE A 102 -12.35 15.72 3.27
N LYS A 103 -12.78 16.01 4.51
CA LYS A 103 -12.01 15.79 5.74
C LYS A 103 -12.72 14.81 6.67
N LYS A 104 -12.02 14.36 7.71
CA LYS A 104 -12.54 13.51 8.79
C LYS A 104 -13.13 12.20 8.28
N VAL A 105 -12.56 11.64 7.22
CA VAL A 105 -12.93 10.32 6.72
C VAL A 105 -12.36 9.29 7.69
N THR A 106 -13.19 8.64 8.49
CA THR A 106 -12.77 7.73 9.55
C THR A 106 -13.85 6.71 9.88
N GLN A 107 -13.46 5.59 10.47
CA GLN A 107 -14.38 4.64 11.11
C GLN A 107 -14.43 4.77 12.66
N LYS A 108 -13.62 5.67 13.26
CA LYS A 108 -13.48 5.96 14.71
C LYS A 108 -13.11 4.79 15.64
N LYS A 109 -13.30 3.54 15.23
CA LYS A 109 -13.04 2.32 16.02
C LYS A 109 -12.08 1.34 15.36
N GLU A 110 -11.70 1.60 14.11
CA GLU A 110 -10.81 0.73 13.34
C GLU A 110 -9.48 1.42 13.03
N SER A 111 -8.43 0.61 12.89
CA SER A 111 -7.17 1.02 12.25
C SER A 111 -7.32 0.99 10.71
N SER A 112 -8.45 1.48 10.21
CA SER A 112 -8.80 1.46 8.79
C SER A 112 -9.71 2.65 8.45
N ILE A 113 -9.58 3.19 7.24
CA ILE A 113 -10.48 4.20 6.68
C ILE A 113 -11.27 3.60 5.52
N ASN A 114 -12.57 3.87 5.49
CA ASN A 114 -13.43 3.52 4.36
C ASN A 114 -13.75 4.76 3.52
N TRP A 115 -13.25 4.77 2.29
CA TRP A 115 -13.46 5.83 1.30
C TRP A 115 -14.67 5.58 0.38
N GLY A 116 -15.38 4.45 0.52
CA GLY A 116 -16.36 3.97 -0.46
C GLY A 116 -17.64 4.80 -0.62
N HIS A 117 -17.87 5.79 0.25
CA HIS A 117 -18.95 6.77 0.09
C HIS A 117 -18.56 7.97 -0.79
N ILE A 118 -17.28 8.06 -1.19
CA ILE A 118 -16.76 9.10 -2.07
C ILE A 118 -16.71 8.53 -3.48
N SER A 119 -17.23 9.29 -4.44
CA SER A 119 -17.29 8.87 -5.83
C SER A 119 -15.92 8.94 -6.52
N ASP A 120 -15.63 7.98 -7.39
CA ASP A 120 -14.31 7.74 -8.00
C ASP A 120 -13.73 8.96 -8.73
N GLU A 121 -14.57 9.79 -9.36
CA GLU A 121 -14.13 10.99 -10.09
C GLU A 121 -13.48 12.05 -9.19
N LYS A 122 -13.81 12.03 -7.89
CA LYS A 122 -13.23 12.94 -6.90
C LYS A 122 -11.80 12.59 -6.56
N PHE A 123 -11.38 11.34 -6.76
CA PHE A 123 -10.01 10.90 -6.51
C PHE A 123 -9.06 11.28 -7.64
N VAL A 124 -9.55 11.35 -8.88
CA VAL A 124 -8.71 11.61 -10.05
C VAL A 124 -7.92 12.91 -9.89
N ARG A 125 -6.59 12.81 -9.92
CA ARG A 125 -5.59 13.90 -9.75
C ARG A 125 -5.63 14.57 -8.37
N SER A 126 -6.32 13.99 -7.40
CA SER A 126 -6.40 14.50 -6.03
C SER A 126 -5.30 13.92 -5.15
N ILE A 127 -5.06 14.55 -4.01
CA ILE A 127 -4.14 14.06 -2.99
C ILE A 127 -4.95 13.45 -1.86
N ILE A 128 -4.61 12.23 -1.45
CA ILE A 128 -5.06 11.65 -0.18
C ILE A 128 -3.95 11.75 0.86
N THR A 129 -4.34 12.11 2.08
CA THR A 129 -3.50 11.96 3.26
C THR A 129 -4.28 11.36 4.42
N HIS A 130 -3.65 10.49 5.20
CA HIS A 130 -4.21 9.93 6.43
C HIS A 130 -3.11 9.60 7.45
N ASN A 131 -3.48 9.27 8.68
CA ASN A 131 -2.54 8.81 9.70
C ASN A 131 -2.51 7.28 9.79
N HIS A 132 -1.37 6.72 10.15
CA HIS A 132 -1.22 5.34 10.58
C HIS A 132 -0.86 5.30 12.06
N PRO A 133 -1.82 5.06 12.98
CA PRO A 133 -1.58 5.01 14.43
C PRO A 133 -0.48 4.04 14.84
N ASN A 134 -0.34 2.94 14.08
CA ASN A 134 0.67 1.90 14.34
C ASN A 134 2.08 2.29 13.85
N GLY A 135 2.22 3.43 13.17
CA GLY A 135 3.50 3.94 12.69
C GLY A 135 4.05 3.29 11.43
N SER A 136 3.24 2.50 10.72
CA SER A 136 3.61 1.91 9.42
C SER A 136 3.66 2.95 8.30
N GLY A 137 4.43 2.65 7.23
CA GLY A 137 4.32 3.36 5.94
C GLY A 137 3.04 2.98 5.18
N LEU A 138 2.95 3.30 3.87
CA LEU A 138 1.74 3.01 3.06
C LEU A 138 1.40 1.52 3.01
N SER A 139 0.17 1.15 3.34
CA SER A 139 -0.34 -0.21 3.25
C SER A 139 -0.56 -0.65 1.80
N LEU A 140 -0.75 -1.95 1.58
CA LEU A 140 -1.14 -2.47 0.25
C LEU A 140 -2.50 -1.92 -0.19
N ALA A 141 -3.40 -1.60 0.75
CA ALA A 141 -4.68 -0.96 0.44
C ALA A 141 -4.47 0.46 -0.10
N ASP A 142 -3.55 1.23 0.49
CA ASP A 142 -3.19 2.57 0.03
C ASP A 142 -2.63 2.55 -1.38
N ILE A 143 -1.71 1.60 -1.66
CA ILE A 143 -1.10 1.44 -2.98
C ILE A 143 -2.15 1.05 -4.03
N LYS A 144 -3.04 0.12 -3.70
CA LYS A 144 -4.15 -0.28 -4.59
C LYS A 144 -5.10 0.89 -4.87
N MET A 145 -5.46 1.64 -3.84
CA MET A 145 -6.30 2.83 -3.98
C MET A 145 -5.62 3.85 -4.89
N PHE A 146 -4.34 4.14 -4.66
CA PHE A 146 -3.55 5.05 -5.48
C PHE A 146 -3.53 4.66 -6.97
N ILE A 147 -3.26 3.39 -7.28
CA ILE A 147 -3.25 2.89 -8.65
C ILE A 147 -4.67 2.92 -9.26
N GLY A 148 -5.67 2.43 -8.54
CA GLY A 148 -7.02 2.26 -9.06
C GLY A 148 -7.80 3.56 -9.27
N THR A 149 -7.47 4.61 -8.52
CA THR A 149 -8.27 5.86 -8.49
C THR A 149 -7.58 7.04 -9.17
N ARG A 150 -6.38 6.82 -9.75
CA ARG A 150 -5.58 7.85 -10.45
C ARG A 150 -5.31 9.09 -9.58
N LEU A 151 -4.98 8.87 -8.31
CA LEU A 151 -4.53 9.93 -7.40
C LEU A 151 -3.27 10.60 -7.96
N SER A 152 -3.08 11.88 -7.64
CA SER A 152 -1.79 12.55 -7.87
C SER A 152 -0.79 12.18 -6.78
N GLU A 153 -1.25 11.93 -5.56
CA GLU A 153 -0.42 11.49 -4.45
C GLU A 153 -1.25 10.79 -3.37
N VAL A 154 -0.69 9.76 -2.75
CA VAL A 154 -1.20 9.17 -1.49
C VAL A 154 -0.13 9.31 -0.40
N ARG A 155 -0.56 9.67 0.81
CA ARG A 155 0.33 10.00 1.93
C ARG A 155 -0.16 9.36 3.23
N ALA A 156 0.78 8.85 4.03
CA ALA A 156 0.52 8.39 5.40
C ALA A 156 1.48 9.06 6.38
N VAL A 157 0.93 9.65 7.45
CA VAL A 157 1.70 10.24 8.56
C VAL A 157 1.70 9.32 9.79
N THR A 158 2.87 9.09 10.37
CA THR A 158 3.06 8.29 11.58
C THR A 158 2.96 9.14 12.85
N PRO A 159 2.83 8.55 14.06
CA PRO A 159 2.78 9.32 15.32
C PRO A 159 4.02 10.17 15.60
N LYS A 160 5.16 9.83 14.98
CA LYS A 160 6.41 10.59 15.06
C LYS A 160 6.46 11.76 14.06
N GLY A 161 5.42 11.94 13.24
CA GLY A 161 5.37 12.94 12.17
C GLY A 161 6.23 12.58 10.95
N THR A 162 6.67 11.32 10.83
CA THR A 162 7.27 10.82 9.59
C THR A 162 6.16 10.63 8.56
N VAL A 163 6.34 11.18 7.36
CA VAL A 163 5.41 11.01 6.24
C VAL A 163 6.00 10.05 5.21
N TYR A 164 5.16 9.12 4.75
CA TYR A 164 5.42 8.25 3.61
C TYR A 164 4.50 8.65 2.47
N SER A 165 5.04 8.77 1.26
CA SER A 165 4.28 9.22 0.10
C SER A 165 4.60 8.42 -1.14
N MET A 166 3.57 8.24 -1.98
CA MET A 166 3.69 7.77 -3.35
C MET A 166 3.03 8.80 -4.27
N LYS A 167 3.80 9.32 -5.23
CA LYS A 167 3.36 10.34 -6.19
C LYS A 167 3.16 9.72 -7.57
N ASN A 168 2.11 10.15 -8.26
CA ASN A 168 1.88 9.80 -9.65
C ASN A 168 2.66 10.78 -10.53
N LYS A 169 3.76 10.30 -11.11
CA LYS A 169 4.59 11.10 -12.02
C LYS A 169 4.09 11.06 -13.47
N GLY A 170 2.99 10.36 -13.74
CA GLY A 170 2.59 10.01 -15.10
C GLY A 170 3.52 8.96 -15.71
N ILE A 171 3.16 8.48 -16.90
CA ILE A 171 4.14 7.91 -17.82
C ILE A 171 4.87 9.13 -18.40
N THR A 172 6.14 9.31 -18.06
CA THR A 172 7.01 10.19 -18.83
C THR A 172 7.43 9.39 -20.05
N ASP A 173 7.03 9.85 -21.22
CA ASP A 173 7.52 9.33 -22.50
C ASP A 173 9.06 9.33 -22.56
#